data_AF-A0AAU1GI98-F1
#
_entry.id   AF-A0AAU1GI98-F1
#
_cell.length_a   1.000
_cell.length_b   1.000
_cell.length_c   1.000
_cell.angle_alpha   90.00
_cell.angle_beta   90.00
_cell.angle_gamma   90.00
#
_symmetry.space_group_name_H-M   'P 1'
#
loop_
_entity.id
_entity.type
_entity.pdbx_description
1 polymer ?
#
loop_
_entity_poly.entity_id
_entity_poly.type
_entity_poly.pdbx_seq_one_letter_code
_entity_poly.pdbx_strand_id
1 'polypeptide(L)'
;MAARLIRTCLPGPALHLPHPRYPQLVPGRGGSPYGATIGCFVRLRPYKRTAAFAQAFVRHAAGEQRLLIAGHPDDPATHRTLTEIAAAHDRVR
;
A
#
# COMPACT_ATOMS: atom_id res chain seq x y z
N MET A 1 -20.42 18.71 7.30
CA MET A 1 -19.68 19.81 7.95
C MET A 1 -18.27 19.40 8.42
N ALA A 2 -18.10 18.24 9.08
CA ALA A 2 -16.80 17.78 9.63
C ALA A 2 -15.64 17.60 8.61
N ALA A 3 -15.90 17.16 7.38
CA ALA A 3 -14.84 16.90 6.39
C ALA A 3 -14.07 18.17 5.95
N ARG A 4 -14.72 19.35 5.95
CA ARG A 4 -14.10 20.63 5.58
C ARG A 4 -13.20 21.19 6.67
N LEU A 5 -13.41 20.80 7.94
CA LEU A 5 -12.51 21.15 9.04
C LEU A 5 -11.11 20.52 8.85
N ILE A 6 -11.03 19.39 8.16
CA ILE A 6 -9.77 18.67 7.89
C ILE A 6 -9.23 18.97 6.48
N ARG A 7 -10.10 19.32 5.53
CA ARG A 7 -9.74 19.53 4.12
C ARG A 7 -10.32 20.87 3.65
N THR A 8 -9.57 21.94 3.90
CA THR A 8 -10.01 23.33 3.69
C THR A 8 -10.20 23.69 2.21
N CYS A 9 -9.52 23.00 1.29
CA CYS A 9 -9.60 23.24 -0.15
C CYS A 9 -10.86 22.64 -0.83
N LEU A 10 -11.81 22.11 -0.05
CA LEU A 10 -13.02 21.50 -0.60
C LEU A 10 -14.05 22.56 -1.04
N PRO A 11 -14.54 22.50 -2.30
CA PRO A 11 -15.46 23.51 -2.83
C PRO A 11 -16.77 23.59 -2.02
N GLY A 12 -17.26 24.83 -1.85
CA GLY A 12 -18.38 25.20 -0.96
C GLY A 12 -19.67 24.40 -1.07
N PRO A 13 -20.14 23.99 -2.26
CA PRO A 13 -21.39 23.23 -2.39
C PRO A 13 -21.20 21.70 -2.39
N ALA A 14 -19.98 21.17 -2.23
CA ALA A 14 -19.77 19.73 -2.28
C ALA A 14 -20.23 19.03 -0.99
N LEU A 15 -21.23 18.16 -1.11
CA LEU A 15 -21.62 17.25 -0.04
C LEU A 15 -20.55 16.16 0.13
N HIS A 16 -19.79 16.26 1.21
CA HIS A 16 -18.81 15.24 1.58
C HIS A 16 -19.49 14.08 2.32
N LEU A 17 -19.78 13.02 1.59
CA LEU A 17 -20.17 11.74 2.18
C LEU A 17 -18.91 11.03 2.72
N PRO A 18 -18.97 10.45 3.94
CA PRO A 18 -17.87 9.64 4.44
C PRO A 18 -17.67 8.41 3.53
N HIS A 19 -16.43 7.93 3.44
CA HIS A 19 -16.18 6.65 2.78
C HIS A 19 -16.98 5.54 3.51
N PRO A 20 -17.60 4.59 2.79
CA PRO A 20 -18.31 3.49 3.40
C PRO A 20 -17.44 2.82 4.46
N ARG A 21 -17.97 2.72 5.68
CA ARG A 21 -17.33 1.95 6.74
C ARG A 21 -17.92 0.55 6.70
N TYR A 22 -17.06 -0.45 6.59
CA TYR A 22 -17.44 -1.84 6.72
C TYR A 22 -17.24 -2.23 8.19
N PRO A 23 -18.31 -2.41 8.99
CA PRO A 23 -18.20 -2.61 10.44
C PRO A 23 -17.71 -4.02 10.81
N GLN A 24 -17.69 -4.94 9.84
CA GLN A 24 -17.18 -6.28 10.03
C GLN A 24 -15.65 -6.25 10.06
N LEU A 25 -15.11 -6.09 11.26
CA LEU A 25 -13.71 -6.35 11.54
C LEU A 25 -13.52 -7.87 11.51
N VAL A 26 -13.04 -8.39 10.40
CA VAL A 26 -12.53 -9.76 10.35
C VAL A 26 -11.13 -9.70 10.98
N PRO A 27 -10.85 -10.43 12.08
CA PRO A 27 -9.50 -10.52 12.60
C PRO A 27 -8.59 -10.96 11.46
N GLY A 28 -7.55 -10.17 11.18
CA GLY A 28 -6.49 -10.63 10.30
C GLY A 28 -6.00 -11.98 10.84
N ARG A 29 -5.80 -12.97 9.97
CA ARG A 29 -5.16 -14.24 10.38
C ARG A 29 -3.79 -13.87 10.95
N GLY A 30 -3.71 -13.78 12.27
CA GLY A 30 -2.54 -13.30 12.98
C GLY A 30 -1.39 -14.30 12.88
N GLY A 31 -0.17 -13.78 12.82
CA GLY A 31 1.06 -14.58 12.83
C GLY A 31 1.50 -15.01 11.44
N SER A 32 2.29 -14.17 10.77
CA SER A 32 3.20 -14.68 9.76
C SER A 32 4.28 -15.47 10.50
N PRO A 33 4.60 -16.73 10.13
CA PRO A 33 5.69 -17.49 10.76
C PRO A 33 7.07 -16.90 10.44
N TYR A 34 7.11 -15.72 9.83
CA TYR A 34 8.27 -15.09 9.27
C TYR A 34 8.37 -13.61 9.66
N GLY A 35 7.87 -13.23 10.84
CA GLY A 35 7.97 -11.86 11.35
C GLY A 35 6.92 -10.87 10.84
N ALA A 36 7.12 -9.58 11.14
CA ALA A 36 6.17 -8.52 10.83
C ALA A 36 5.97 -8.37 9.31
N THR A 37 4.75 -8.55 8.83
CA THR A 37 4.38 -8.39 7.42
C THR A 37 3.63 -7.08 7.21
N ILE A 38 4.13 -6.25 6.31
CA ILE A 38 3.48 -5.01 5.86
C ILE A 38 2.74 -5.33 4.56
N GLY A 39 1.45 -5.02 4.51
CA GLY A 39 0.60 -5.23 3.33
C GLY A 39 0.30 -3.93 2.58
N CYS A 40 0.45 -3.95 1.26
CA CYS A 40 0.05 -2.88 0.34
C CYS A 40 -0.97 -3.42 -0.67
N PHE A 41 -2.25 -3.08 -0.47
CA PHE A 41 -3.37 -3.54 -1.29
C PHE A 41 -3.95 -2.37 -2.10
N VAL A 42 -3.45 -2.17 -3.31
CA VAL A 42 -3.80 -1.00 -4.14
C VAL A 42 -3.81 -1.35 -5.62
N ARG A 43 -4.57 -0.59 -6.44
CA ARG A 43 -4.33 -0.58 -7.90
C ARG A 43 -2.94 0.01 -8.16
N LEU A 44 -2.15 -0.65 -9.00
CA LEU A 44 -0.77 -0.22 -9.28
C LEU A 44 -0.80 0.95 -10.25
N ARG A 45 -0.83 2.17 -9.70
CA ARG A 45 -0.82 3.43 -10.46
C ARG A 45 0.37 4.28 -10.01
N PRO A 46 0.98 5.09 -10.90
CA PRO A 46 2.20 5.85 -10.58
C PRO A 46 2.03 6.77 -9.36
N TYR A 47 0.88 7.44 -9.24
CA TYR A 47 0.61 8.37 -8.14
C TYR A 47 0.56 7.71 -6.76
N LYS A 48 0.35 6.38 -6.68
CA LYS A 48 0.42 5.64 -5.41
C LYS A 48 1.85 5.46 -4.91
N ARG A 49 2.85 5.68 -5.77
CA ARG A 49 4.28 5.56 -5.47
C ARG A 49 4.66 4.22 -4.82
N THR A 50 3.92 3.15 -5.13
CA THR A 50 4.11 1.82 -4.54
C THR A 50 5.52 1.27 -4.81
N ALA A 51 6.05 1.49 -6.02
CA ALA A 51 7.43 1.11 -6.35
C ALA A 51 8.47 1.87 -5.51
N ALA A 52 8.30 3.18 -5.33
CA ALA A 52 9.21 3.96 -4.48
C ALA A 52 9.16 3.52 -3.01
N PHE A 53 7.97 3.19 -2.50
CA PHE A 53 7.81 2.62 -1.18
C PHE A 53 8.51 1.26 -1.06
N ALA A 54 8.34 0.36 -2.03
CA ALA A 54 9.01 -0.94 -2.05
C ALA A 54 10.54 -0.80 -2.03
N GLN A 55 11.10 0.12 -2.81
CA GLN A 55 12.54 0.39 -2.79
C GLN A 55 13.02 0.95 -1.45
N ALA A 56 12.24 1.82 -0.81
CA ALA A 56 12.56 2.33 0.53
C ALA A 56 12.49 1.21 1.57
N PHE A 57 11.47 0.36 1.49
CA PHE A 57 11.34 -0.80 2.36
C PHE A 57 12.54 -1.73 2.24
N VAL A 58 12.94 -2.13 1.02
CA VAL A 58 14.13 -2.99 0.82
C VAL A 58 15.40 -2.39 1.42
N ARG A 59 15.55 -1.05 1.39
CA ARG A 59 16.73 -0.36 1.95
C ARG A 59 16.74 -0.26 3.48
N HIS A 60 15.57 -0.24 4.11
CA HIS A 60 15.44 0.10 5.53
C HIS A 60 14.81 -0.99 6.39
N ALA A 61 14.26 -2.04 5.77
CA ALA A 61 13.70 -3.17 6.49
C ALA A 61 14.80 -3.84 7.31
N ALA A 62 14.46 -4.19 8.55
CA ALA A 62 15.36 -4.84 9.49
C ALA A 62 14.79 -6.20 9.92
N GLY A 63 15.67 -7.19 10.10
CA GLY A 63 15.29 -8.54 10.52
C GLY A 63 14.44 -9.26 9.48
N GLU A 64 13.39 -9.95 9.93
CA GLU A 64 12.54 -10.79 9.08
C GLU A 64 11.33 -10.05 8.47
N GLN A 65 11.36 -8.71 8.41
CA GLN A 65 10.22 -7.96 7.88
C GLN A 65 9.93 -8.31 6.41
N ARG A 66 8.64 -8.44 6.09
CA ARG A 66 8.18 -8.75 4.73
C ARG A 66 7.23 -7.69 4.20
N LEU A 67 7.33 -7.40 2.91
CA LEU A 67 6.39 -6.53 2.21
C LEU A 67 5.58 -7.37 1.21
N LEU A 68 4.26 -7.44 1.43
CA LEU A 68 3.32 -8.05 0.51
C LEU A 68 2.64 -6.94 -0.31
N ILE A 69 2.75 -7.01 -1.64
CA ILE A 69 2.08 -6.08 -2.55
C ILE A 69 1.11 -6.89 -3.40
N ALA A 70 -0.18 -6.57 -3.30
CA ALA A 70 -1.21 -7.18 -4.12
C ALA A 70 -2.06 -6.07 -4.77
N GLY A 71 -2.19 -6.15 -6.09
CA GLY A 71 -2.78 -5.07 -6.86
C GLY A 71 -2.91 -5.39 -8.33
N HIS A 72 -3.95 -4.83 -8.96
CA HIS A 72 -4.11 -4.92 -10.41
C HIS A 72 -3.09 -4.00 -11.13
N PRO A 73 -2.39 -4.47 -12.18
CA PRO A 73 -1.34 -3.74 -12.88
C PRO A 73 -1.90 -2.72 -13.88
N ASP A 74 -2.59 -1.70 -13.39
CA ASP A 74 -3.08 -0.59 -14.23
C ASP A 74 -1.94 0.14 -14.97
N ASP A 75 -0.74 0.13 -14.40
CA ASP A 75 0.47 0.70 -14.98
C ASP A 75 1.55 -0.38 -15.15
N PRO A 76 1.84 -0.80 -16.40
CA PRO A 76 2.83 -1.84 -16.69
C PRO A 76 4.25 -1.50 -16.22
N ALA A 77 4.62 -0.23 -16.21
CA ALA A 77 5.94 0.22 -15.78
C ALA A 77 6.14 0.05 -14.26
N THR A 78 5.15 0.45 -13.46
CA THR A 78 5.12 0.21 -12.01
C THR A 78 5.14 -1.28 -11.73
N HIS A 79 4.33 -2.07 -12.45
CA HIS A 79 4.32 -3.52 -12.28
C HIS A 79 5.68 -4.15 -12.56
N ARG A 80 6.31 -3.81 -13.71
CA ARG A 80 7.66 -4.29 -14.07
C ARG A 80 8.68 -3.95 -12.98
N THR A 81 8.72 -2.70 -12.54
CA THR A 81 9.64 -2.25 -11.48
C THR A 81 9.48 -3.07 -10.20
N LEU A 82 8.23 -3.34 -9.78
CA LEU A 82 7.96 -4.14 -8.60
C LEU A 82 8.41 -5.59 -8.75
N THR A 83 8.20 -6.19 -9.93
CA THR A 83 8.67 -7.54 -10.25
C THR A 83 10.20 -7.63 -10.23
N GLU A 84 10.89 -6.61 -10.77
CA GLU A 84 12.36 -6.53 -10.75
C GLU A 84 12.91 -6.40 -9.32
N ILE A 85 12.29 -5.57 -8.47
CA ILE A 85 12.66 -5.43 -7.06
C ILE A 85 12.54 -6.78 -6.33
N ALA A 86 11.42 -7.48 -6.53
CA ALA A 86 11.20 -8.80 -5.92
C ALA A 86 12.26 -9.81 -6.38
N ALA A 87 12.49 -9.92 -7.69
CA ALA A 87 13.48 -10.84 -8.26
C ALA A 87 14.92 -10.52 -7.81
N ALA A 88 15.28 -9.24 -7.65
CA ALA A 88 16.59 -8.85 -7.14
C ALA A 88 16.77 -9.24 -5.67
N HIS A 89 15.72 -9.10 -4.86
CA HIS A 89 15.76 -9.46 -3.44
C HIS A 89 15.87 -10.98 -3.22
N ASP A 90 15.17 -11.79 -4.03
CA ASP A 90 15.25 -13.26 -3.94
C ASP A 90 16.63 -13.82 -4.28
N ARG A 91 17.43 -13.12 -5.09
CA ARG A 91 18.81 -13.55 -5.42
C ARG A 91 19.84 -13.26 -4.33
N VAL A 92 19.52 -12.36 -3.39
CA VAL A 92 20.44 -11.92 -2.33
C VAL A 92 20.26 -12.75 -1.05
N ARG A 93 19.15 -13.49 -0.95
CA ARG A 93 18.79 -14.33 0.19
C ARG A 93 19.21 -15.78 -0.04
#